data_AF-A0A6A7L493-F1
#
_entry.id   AF-A0A6A7L493-F1
#
_cell.length_a   1.000
_cell.length_b   1.000
_cell.length_c   1.000
_cell.angle_alpha   90.00
_cell.angle_beta   90.00
_cell.angle_gamma   90.00
#
_symmetry.space_group_name_H-M   'P 1'
#
loop_
_entity.id
_entity.type
_entity.pdbx_description
1 polymer ?
#
loop_
_entity_poly.entity_id
_entity_poly.type
_entity_poly.pdbx_seq_one_letter_code
_entity_poly.pdbx_strand_id
1 'polypeptide(L)'
;MHGGLAARGGRATPTKLRPLLDREFPEHAAPFVGSDDLALGRLATAHLIEQGCRRIAHLRGPDVSTAIARLEGYHAELAQRKLTRHPHYVAGGTGDDEAGYWAMKSLLKAKPPPDGVFY
;
A
#
# COMPACT_ATOMS: atom_id res chain seq x y z
N MET A 1 24.62 -22.20 -62.11
CA MET A 1 25.30 -22.84 -60.98
C MET A 1 25.44 -21.81 -59.87
N HIS A 2 25.04 -22.20 -58.65
CA HIS A 2 25.33 -21.61 -57.33
C HIS A 2 25.02 -20.11 -57.12
N GLY A 3 24.28 -19.69 -56.10
CA GLY A 3 23.77 -20.36 -54.91
C GLY A 3 23.28 -19.24 -53.99
N GLY A 4 22.08 -19.40 -53.42
CA GLY A 4 21.51 -18.43 -52.51
C GLY A 4 22.24 -18.39 -51.18
N LEU A 5 22.26 -17.22 -50.54
CA LEU A 5 22.44 -17.15 -49.10
C LEU A 5 21.52 -16.08 -48.52
N ALA A 6 20.39 -16.57 -48.01
CA ALA A 6 19.47 -15.80 -47.21
C ALA A 6 20.19 -15.31 -45.93
N ALA A 7 20.31 -14.00 -45.77
CA ALA A 7 20.70 -13.41 -44.50
C ALA A 7 19.58 -13.70 -43.48
N ARG A 8 19.88 -14.59 -42.55
CA ARG A 8 18.98 -14.99 -41.46
C ARG A 8 18.68 -13.78 -40.59
N GLY A 9 17.48 -13.23 -40.72
CA GLY A 9 16.90 -12.34 -39.73
C GLY A 9 16.75 -13.11 -38.42
N GLY A 10 17.70 -12.95 -37.51
CA GLY A 10 17.58 -13.41 -36.13
C GLY A 10 16.45 -12.62 -35.48
N ARG A 11 15.23 -13.16 -35.48
CA ARG A 11 14.18 -12.68 -34.59
C ARG A 11 14.69 -12.93 -33.17
N ALA A 12 15.10 -11.87 -32.48
CA ALA A 12 15.18 -11.89 -31.03
C ALA A 12 13.84 -12.43 -30.53
N THR A 13 13.88 -13.61 -29.89
CA THR A 13 12.71 -14.14 -29.20
C THR A 13 12.28 -13.07 -28.20
N PRO A 14 11.02 -12.60 -28.21
CA PRO A 14 10.59 -11.59 -27.27
C PRO A 14 10.84 -12.12 -25.86
N THR A 15 11.74 -11.46 -25.14
CA THR A 15 12.04 -11.80 -23.76
C THR A 15 10.74 -11.68 -22.99
N LYS A 16 10.21 -12.80 -22.51
CA LYS A 16 8.95 -12.84 -21.78
C LYS A 16 9.15 -12.02 -20.49
N LEU A 17 8.60 -10.80 -20.45
CA LEU A 17 8.68 -9.96 -19.27
C LEU A 17 8.00 -10.67 -18.11
N ARG A 18 8.65 -10.70 -16.95
CA ARG A 18 8.12 -11.23 -15.70
C ARG A 18 7.87 -10.03 -14.79
N PRO A 19 6.69 -9.39 -14.86
CA PRO A 19 6.42 -8.24 -14.03
C PRO A 19 6.34 -8.67 -12.56
N LEU A 20 6.77 -7.77 -11.68
CA LEU A 20 6.40 -7.82 -10.27
C LEU A 20 4.91 -7.48 -10.15
N LEU A 21 4.24 -8.15 -9.23
CA LEU A 21 2.84 -7.92 -8.90
C LEU A 21 2.75 -7.41 -7.47
N ASP A 22 1.98 -6.33 -7.30
CA ASP A 22 1.55 -5.75 -6.01
C ASP A 22 2.67 -5.07 -5.19
N ARG A 23 3.89 -5.64 -5.14
CA ARG A 23 5.03 -5.06 -4.44
C ARG A 23 6.13 -4.59 -5.38
N GLU A 24 6.54 -3.35 -5.20
CA GLU A 24 7.75 -2.80 -5.81
C GLU A 24 8.97 -3.02 -4.90
N PHE A 25 10.14 -3.15 -5.54
CA PHE A 25 11.44 -3.18 -4.89
C PHE A 25 12.29 -2.05 -5.53
N PRO A 26 12.47 -0.90 -4.86
CA PRO A 26 13.14 0.26 -5.44
C PRO A 26 14.55 -0.04 -5.98
N GLU A 27 15.22 -0.98 -5.34
CA GLU A 27 16.58 -1.44 -5.68
C GLU A 27 16.63 -2.28 -6.98
N HIS A 28 15.48 -2.67 -7.55
CA HIS A 28 15.39 -3.55 -8.71
C HIS A 28 14.48 -2.96 -9.80
N ALA A 29 15.08 -2.60 -10.93
CA ALA A 29 14.34 -2.17 -12.12
C ALA A 29 13.67 -3.37 -12.79
N ALA A 30 12.44 -3.69 -12.38
CA ALA A 30 11.57 -4.67 -13.02
C ALA A 30 10.22 -4.02 -13.40
N PRO A 31 9.58 -4.43 -14.51
CA PRO A 31 8.21 -4.02 -14.80
C PRO A 31 7.31 -4.35 -13.62
N PHE A 32 6.39 -3.45 -13.26
CA PHE A 32 5.56 -3.58 -12.08
C PHE A 32 4.10 -3.30 -12.41
N VAL A 33 3.20 -4.07 -11.81
CA VAL A 33 1.76 -3.82 -11.81
C VAL A 33 1.27 -3.91 -10.38
N GLY A 34 0.69 -2.83 -9.88
CA GLY A 34 0.12 -2.76 -8.54
C GLY A 34 -0.81 -1.56 -8.39
N SER A 35 -1.24 -1.31 -7.16
CA SER A 35 -2.09 -0.16 -6.83
C SER A 35 -1.24 1.05 -6.47
N ASP A 36 -1.83 2.25 -6.60
CA ASP A 36 -1.28 3.44 -5.95
C ASP A 36 -1.69 3.42 -4.47
N ASP A 37 -0.89 2.74 -3.65
CA ASP A 37 -1.16 2.54 -2.23
C ASP A 37 -1.14 3.85 -1.42
N LEU A 38 -0.40 4.86 -1.87
CA LEU A 38 -0.44 6.20 -1.29
C LEU A 38 -1.82 6.84 -1.53
N ALA A 39 -2.33 6.76 -2.75
CA ALA A 39 -3.67 7.24 -3.08
C ALA A 39 -4.75 6.45 -2.33
N LEU A 40 -4.61 5.13 -2.17
CA LEU A 40 -5.54 4.32 -1.40
C LEU A 40 -5.60 4.74 0.08
N GLY A 41 -4.44 4.97 0.72
CA GLY A 41 -4.39 5.45 2.10
C GLY A 41 -5.08 6.81 2.29
N ARG A 42 -4.91 7.72 1.31
CA ARG A 42 -5.62 9.01 1.28
C ARG A 42 -7.13 8.81 1.11
N LEU A 43 -7.55 8.00 0.15
CA LEU A 43 -8.95 7.76 -0.18
C LEU A 43 -9.71 7.17 1.02
N ALA A 44 -9.16 6.14 1.67
CA ALA A 44 -9.78 5.52 2.83
C ALA A 44 -9.94 6.51 3.99
N THR A 45 -8.92 7.32 4.24
CA THR A 45 -8.95 8.35 5.28
C THR A 45 -9.95 9.45 4.95
N ALA A 46 -9.94 9.95 3.71
CA ALA A 46 -10.86 10.96 3.22
C ALA A 46 -12.32 10.50 3.35
N HIS A 47 -12.61 9.26 2.97
CA HIS A 47 -13.93 8.68 3.09
C HIS A 47 -14.43 8.70 4.54
N LEU A 48 -13.63 8.26 5.50
CA LEU A 48 -14.01 8.30 6.93
C LEU A 48 -14.26 9.74 7.41
N ILE A 49 -13.44 10.70 6.98
CA ILE A 49 -13.65 12.12 7.31
C ILE A 49 -14.97 12.63 6.72
N GLU A 50 -15.30 12.24 5.49
CA GLU A 50 -16.54 12.58 4.80
C GLU A 50 -17.77 11.94 5.46
N GLN A 51 -17.62 10.76 6.07
CA GLN A 51 -18.65 10.16 6.93
C GLN A 51 -18.78 10.82 8.31
N GLY A 52 -17.92 11.81 8.62
CA GLY A 52 -17.98 12.59 9.86
C GLY A 52 -17.00 12.14 10.96
N CYS A 53 -16.16 11.12 10.71
CA CYS A 53 -15.13 10.70 11.65
C CYS A 53 -14.07 11.80 11.83
N ARG A 54 -13.58 11.96 13.07
CA ARG A 54 -12.54 12.95 13.44
C ARG A 54 -11.34 12.33 14.13
N ARG A 55 -11.49 11.10 14.64
CA ARG A 55 -10.50 10.32 15.35
C ARG A 55 -10.30 9.01 14.59
N ILE A 56 -9.49 9.08 13.55
CA ILE A 56 -9.32 7.96 12.61
C ILE A 56 -8.07 7.18 12.99
N ALA A 57 -8.19 5.86 13.12
CA ALA A 57 -7.06 4.97 13.30
C ALA A 57 -6.80 4.12 12.04
N HIS A 58 -5.54 3.72 11.88
CA HIS A 58 -5.08 2.84 10.82
C HIS A 58 -4.55 1.54 11.43
N LEU A 59 -5.17 0.42 11.06
CA LEU A 59 -4.68 -0.92 11.36
C LEU A 59 -3.72 -1.31 10.23
N ARG A 60 -2.42 -1.33 10.51
CA ARG A 60 -1.38 -1.53 9.52
C ARG A 60 -1.12 -3.01 9.26
N GLY A 61 -0.92 -3.37 7.99
CA GLY A 61 -0.34 -4.65 7.57
C GLY A 61 1.17 -4.77 7.85
N PRO A 62 1.83 -5.85 7.39
CA PRO A 62 3.26 -6.08 7.60
C PRO A 62 4.14 -5.00 6.96
N ASP A 63 5.41 -4.92 7.34
CA ASP A 63 6.35 -3.91 6.86
C ASP A 63 6.81 -4.16 5.41
N VAL A 64 5.91 -3.86 4.46
CA VAL A 64 6.09 -3.98 3.01
C VAL A 64 5.69 -2.68 2.31
N SER A 65 6.16 -2.46 1.08
CA SER A 65 5.97 -1.22 0.32
C SER A 65 4.52 -0.74 0.29
N THR A 66 3.56 -1.64 0.04
CA THR A 66 2.14 -1.30 0.01
C THR A 66 1.61 -0.77 1.35
N ALA A 67 1.97 -1.40 2.48
CA ALA A 67 1.55 -0.99 3.82
C ALA A 67 2.23 0.31 4.28
N ILE A 68 3.47 0.54 3.86
CA ILE A 68 4.18 1.80 4.10
C ILE A 68 3.49 2.93 3.36
N ALA A 69 3.22 2.77 2.06
CA ALA A 69 2.57 3.78 1.24
C ALA A 69 1.15 4.11 1.72
N ARG A 70 0.35 3.13 2.15
CA ARG A 70 -0.98 3.39 2.75
C ARG A 70 -0.90 4.21 4.03
N LEU A 71 0.06 3.91 4.90
CA LEU A 71 0.30 4.68 6.13
C LEU A 71 0.70 6.13 5.81
N GLU A 72 1.55 6.34 4.80
CA GLU A 72 1.91 7.67 4.31
C GLU A 72 0.68 8.43 3.76
N GLY A 73 -0.20 7.72 3.05
CA GLY A 73 -1.44 8.29 2.51
C GLY A 73 -2.38 8.77 3.61
N TYR A 74 -2.58 7.95 4.64
CA TYR A 74 -3.31 8.32 5.85
C TYR A 74 -2.73 9.58 6.52
N HIS A 75 -1.42 9.58 6.70
CA HIS A 75 -0.69 10.68 7.30
C HIS A 75 -0.78 11.99 6.49
N ALA A 76 -0.78 11.90 5.17
CA ALA A 76 -0.94 13.03 4.27
C ALA A 76 -2.37 13.61 4.31
N GLU A 77 -3.40 12.75 4.28
CA GLU A 77 -4.79 13.19 4.29
C GLU A 77 -5.18 13.84 5.62
N LEU A 78 -4.75 13.28 6.76
CA LEU A 78 -4.95 13.92 8.06
C LEU A 78 -4.33 15.33 8.09
N ALA A 79 -3.11 15.48 7.57
CA ALA A 79 -2.44 16.77 7.50
C ALA A 79 -3.19 17.76 6.60
N GLN A 80 -3.63 17.31 5.42
CA GLN A 80 -4.41 18.11 4.48
C GLN A 80 -5.72 18.61 5.10
N ARG A 81 -6.39 17.77 5.88
CA ARG A 81 -7.66 18.08 6.57
C ARG A 81 -7.45 18.74 7.93
N LYS A 82 -6.20 19.02 8.32
CA LYS A 82 -5.79 19.64 9.60
C LYS A 82 -6.28 18.87 10.82
N LEU A 83 -6.31 17.54 10.74
CA LEU A 83 -6.59 16.65 11.85
C LEU A 83 -5.30 16.19 12.54
N THR A 84 -5.32 16.16 13.87
CA THR A 84 -4.16 15.79 14.68
C THR A 84 -3.89 14.29 14.60
N ARG A 85 -2.63 13.92 14.36
CA ARG A 85 -2.18 12.53 14.48
C ARG A 85 -2.14 12.11 15.94
N HIS A 86 -2.71 10.97 16.25
CA HIS A 86 -2.65 10.39 17.59
C HIS A 86 -1.64 9.23 17.61
N PRO A 87 -0.64 9.22 18.51
CA PRO A 87 0.39 8.18 18.54
C PRO A 87 -0.16 6.76 18.70
N HIS A 88 -1.31 6.61 19.36
CA HIS A 88 -1.95 5.31 19.60
C HIS A 88 -2.97 4.90 18.52
N TYR A 89 -3.05 5.63 17.40
CA TYR A 89 -4.01 5.36 16.32
C TYR A 89 -3.37 4.64 15.12
N VAL A 90 -2.14 4.17 15.28
CA VAL A 90 -1.50 3.26 14.33
C VAL A 90 -1.09 2.02 15.11
N ALA A 91 -1.59 0.85 14.70
CA ALA A 91 -1.29 -0.43 15.33
C ALA A 91 -1.22 -1.53 14.25
N GLY A 92 -0.61 -2.67 14.58
CA GLY A 92 -0.38 -3.76 13.62
C GLY A 92 1.10 -3.84 13.22
N GLY A 93 1.37 -4.27 11.98
CA GLY A 93 2.75 -4.52 11.52
C GLY A 93 3.08 -5.98 11.27
N THR A 94 2.11 -6.90 11.40
CA THR A 94 2.26 -8.32 11.06
C THR A 94 1.16 -8.75 10.09
N GLY A 95 1.33 -9.92 9.47
CA GLY A 95 0.42 -10.45 8.45
C GLY A 95 -0.51 -11.56 8.94
N ASP A 96 -0.60 -11.78 10.25
CA ASP A 96 -1.42 -12.85 10.84
C ASP A 96 -2.70 -12.30 11.50
N ASP A 97 -3.77 -13.10 11.45
CA ASP A 97 -5.10 -12.70 11.91
C ASP A 97 -5.15 -12.46 13.43
N GLU A 98 -4.39 -13.24 14.21
CA GLU A 98 -4.38 -13.11 15.67
C GLU A 98 -3.76 -11.78 16.11
N ALA A 99 -2.63 -11.40 15.53
CA ALA A 99 -2.02 -10.10 15.78
C ALA A 99 -2.94 -8.95 15.31
N GLY A 100 -3.62 -9.11 14.17
CA GLY A 100 -4.63 -8.16 13.71
C GLY A 100 -5.76 -7.95 14.72
N TYR A 101 -6.26 -9.03 15.31
CA TYR A 101 -7.26 -9.00 16.37
C TYR A 101 -6.79 -8.23 17.61
N TRP A 102 -5.57 -8.51 18.09
CA TRP A 102 -5.00 -7.82 19.26
C TRP A 102 -4.70 -6.34 18.97
N ALA A 103 -4.23 -6.02 17.78
CA ALA A 103 -3.98 -4.65 17.35
C ALA A 103 -5.28 -3.84 17.25
N MET A 104 -6.34 -4.39 16.64
CA MET A 104 -7.67 -3.76 16.62
C MET A 104 -8.20 -3.54 18.04
N LYS A 105 -8.07 -4.53 18.93
CA LYS A 105 -8.43 -4.37 20.36
C LYS A 105 -7.67 -3.23 21.03
N SER A 106 -6.39 -3.02 20.69
CA SER A 106 -5.59 -1.92 21.22
C SER A 106 -6.12 -0.57 20.74
N LEU A 107 -6.41 -0.44 19.44
CA LEU A 107 -6.99 0.78 18.86
C LEU A 107 -8.32 1.15 19.53
N LEU A 108 -9.22 0.18 19.72
CA LEU A 108 -10.52 0.41 20.34
C LEU A 108 -10.43 0.81 21.83
N LYS A 109 -9.31 0.52 22.50
CA LYS A 109 -9.05 0.92 23.90
C LYS A 109 -8.33 2.26 24.02
N ALA A 110 -7.90 2.86 22.92
CA ALA A 110 -7.21 4.15 22.94
C ALA A 110 -8.11 5.24 23.54
N LYS A 111 -7.49 6.29 24.10
CA LYS A 111 -8.20 7.42 24.71
C LYS A 111 -7.76 8.73 24.05
N PRO A 112 -8.68 9.51 23.44
CA PRO A 112 -10.07 9.12 23.15
C PRO A 112 -10.15 7.90 22.20
N PRO A 113 -11.26 7.15 22.18
CA PRO A 113 -11.40 6.04 21.24
C PRO A 113 -11.54 6.57 19.81
N PRO A 114 -11.01 5.86 18.80
CA PRO A 114 -11.24 6.21 17.41
C PRO A 114 -12.74 6.13 17.07
N ASP A 115 -13.19 7.01 16.20
CA ASP A 115 -14.54 6.99 15.62
C ASP A 115 -14.54 6.52 14.15
N GLY A 116 -13.36 6.20 13.60
CA GLY A 116 -13.19 5.50 12.34
C GLY A 116 -11.92 4.66 12.35
N VAL A 117 -11.95 3.46 11.76
CA VAL A 117 -10.76 2.60 11.60
C VAL A 117 -10.76 2.01 10.20
N PHE A 118 -9.60 1.95 9.56
CA PHE A 118 -9.42 1.20 8.31
C PHE A 118 -8.11 0.37 8.33
N TYR A 119 -8.08 -0.68 7.52
CA TYR A 119 -6.93 -1.56 7.28
C TYR A 119 -6.36 -1.35 5.88
#